data_AF-A0AAU7DQG2-F1
#
_entry.id   AF-A0AAU7DQG2-F1
#
_cell.length_a   1.000
_cell.length_b   1.000
_cell.length_c   1.000
_cell.angle_alpha   90.00
_cell.angle_beta   90.00
_cell.angle_gamma   90.00
#
_symmetry.space_group_name_H-M   'P 1'
#
loop_
_entity.id
_entity.type
_entity.pdbx_description
1 polymer ?
#
loop_
_entity_poly.entity_id
_entity_poly.type
_entity_poly.pdbx_seq_one_letter_code
_entity_poly.pdbx_strand_id
1 'polypeptide(L)'
;MSQNISLPISLIPLAWKRADLGPVSKREFFEDPGSTSLRYRFVEKESKCDLFDSWRLRDDFLGWSIEDWQAFFYMAGKWSGVGYITQSDFAEWQQLLREALVHPAKDWKSLARQFALQKVSRLAGPMRILFDWQGDVPIAKVVLTDSLTAIIATIQVDALRGAKFRVCARHDCKSAPFRIEARHKIYCDSDCAHLVAVRNSRERAANAEPSSRVMKSQKRKQR
;
A
#
# COMPACT_ATOMS: atom_id res chain seq x y z
N MET A 1 25.20 0.30 -32.00
CA MET A 1 23.74 0.23 -32.23
C MET A 1 23.14 -0.66 -31.16
N SER A 2 22.27 -0.15 -30.30
CA SER A 2 21.53 -0.96 -29.31
C SER A 2 20.21 -1.41 -29.93
N GLN A 3 19.97 -2.72 -30.01
CA GLN A 3 18.66 -3.26 -30.35
C GLN A 3 17.80 -3.31 -29.09
N ASN A 4 16.61 -2.69 -29.14
CA ASN A 4 15.66 -2.70 -28.03
C ASN A 4 14.60 -3.77 -28.29
N ILE A 5 14.46 -4.73 -27.36
CA ILE A 5 13.44 -5.79 -27.40
C ILE A 5 12.43 -5.52 -26.28
N SER A 6 11.14 -5.54 -26.61
CA SER A 6 10.05 -5.41 -25.63
C SER A 6 9.40 -6.76 -25.37
N LEU A 7 9.36 -7.19 -24.12
CA LEU A 7 8.77 -8.46 -23.70
C LEU A 7 7.67 -8.22 -22.67
N PRO A 8 6.54 -8.94 -22.73
CA PRO A 8 5.56 -8.95 -21.67
C PRO A 8 6.18 -9.55 -20.39
N ILE A 9 5.90 -8.91 -19.24
CA ILE A 9 6.37 -9.37 -17.93
C ILE A 9 5.21 -10.01 -17.17
N SER A 10 5.41 -11.24 -16.70
CA SER A 10 4.47 -11.96 -15.84
C SER A 10 5.10 -12.26 -14.49
N LEU A 11 4.35 -12.04 -13.41
CA LEU A 11 4.76 -12.39 -12.04
C LEU A 11 4.23 -13.79 -11.71
N ILE A 12 5.11 -14.71 -11.30
CA ILE A 12 4.75 -16.12 -11.07
C ILE A 12 5.10 -16.53 -9.64
N PRO A 13 4.12 -16.88 -8.79
CA PRO A 13 4.36 -17.42 -7.46
C PRO A 13 4.86 -18.87 -7.52
N LEU A 14 5.89 -19.20 -6.73
CA LEU A 14 6.57 -20.49 -6.86
C LEU A 14 5.92 -21.70 -6.19
N ALA A 15 5.08 -21.56 -5.16
CA ALA A 15 4.36 -22.69 -4.53
C ALA A 15 3.62 -22.28 -3.23
N TRP A 16 2.97 -21.12 -3.17
CA TRP A 16 2.33 -20.68 -1.93
C TRP A 16 0.97 -20.04 -2.20
N LYS A 17 -0.02 -20.45 -1.42
CA LYS A 17 -1.42 -20.04 -1.56
C LYS A 17 -1.69 -18.90 -0.57
N ARG A 18 -2.37 -17.87 -1.04
CA ARG A 18 -2.94 -16.81 -0.20
C ARG A 18 -4.15 -17.37 0.53
N ALA A 19 -4.34 -17.03 1.80
CA ALA A 19 -5.62 -17.24 2.47
C ALA A 19 -6.53 -16.03 2.20
N ASP A 20 -7.79 -16.26 1.84
CA ASP A 20 -8.75 -15.16 1.71
C ASP A 20 -9.19 -14.71 3.10
N LEU A 21 -9.36 -13.39 3.29
CA LEU A 21 -9.90 -12.82 4.51
C LEU A 21 -11.34 -12.35 4.26
N GLY A 22 -12.28 -12.93 5.00
CA GLY A 22 -13.67 -12.48 5.05
C GLY A 22 -13.92 -11.62 6.29
N PRO A 23 -14.79 -10.60 6.23
CA PRO A 23 -15.17 -9.84 7.41
C PRO A 23 -15.89 -10.76 8.42
N VAL A 24 -15.58 -10.63 9.71
CA VAL A 24 -16.35 -11.30 10.77
C VAL A 24 -17.74 -10.65 10.84
N SER A 25 -18.80 -11.46 10.90
CA SER A 25 -20.16 -10.91 11.01
C SER A 25 -20.34 -10.18 12.34
N LYS A 26 -21.15 -9.12 12.36
CA LYS A 26 -21.42 -8.35 13.60
C LYS A 26 -21.90 -9.26 14.74
N ARG A 27 -22.69 -10.29 14.42
CA ARG A 27 -23.25 -11.22 15.40
C ARG A 27 -22.18 -12.06 16.09
N GLU A 28 -21.26 -12.64 15.30
CA GLU A 28 -20.17 -13.46 15.84
C GLU A 28 -19.19 -12.66 16.70
N PHE A 29 -18.96 -11.38 16.37
CA PHE A 29 -18.15 -10.48 17.20
C PHE A 29 -18.75 -10.24 18.60
N PHE A 30 -20.09 -10.17 18.69
CA PHE A 30 -20.76 -9.98 19.98
C PHE A 30 -20.84 -11.27 20.81
N GLU A 31 -20.84 -12.43 20.16
CA GLU A 31 -20.95 -13.74 20.84
C GLU A 31 -19.61 -14.18 21.47
N ASP A 32 -18.47 -13.75 20.93
CA ASP A 32 -17.15 -14.02 21.54
C ASP A 32 -16.14 -12.88 21.27
N PRO A 33 -16.08 -11.87 22.16
CA PRO A 33 -15.16 -10.75 22.06
C PRO A 33 -13.68 -11.15 22.23
N GLY A 34 -13.41 -12.34 22.80
CA GLY A 34 -12.08 -12.84 23.13
C GLY A 34 -11.45 -13.70 22.03
N SER A 35 -12.24 -14.46 21.26
CA SER A 35 -11.74 -15.21 20.11
C SER A 35 -11.64 -14.41 18.81
N THR A 36 -12.18 -13.18 18.79
CA THR A 36 -12.19 -12.26 17.65
C THR A 36 -11.09 -11.19 17.73
N SER A 37 -9.86 -11.57 18.10
CA SER A 37 -8.71 -10.66 17.98
C SER A 37 -8.46 -10.20 16.54
N LEU A 38 -9.01 -10.92 15.55
CA LEU A 38 -9.01 -10.56 14.15
C LEU A 38 -10.41 -10.07 13.74
N ARG A 39 -10.52 -8.83 13.24
CA ARG A 39 -11.75 -8.33 12.57
C ARG A 39 -12.15 -9.12 11.30
N TYR A 40 -11.34 -10.12 10.94
CA TYR A 40 -11.46 -10.93 9.74
C TYR A 40 -11.31 -12.41 10.09
N ARG A 41 -12.09 -13.28 9.44
CA ARG A 41 -11.93 -14.73 9.48
C ARG A 41 -11.20 -15.20 8.21
N PHE A 42 -10.30 -16.16 8.36
CA PHE A 42 -9.73 -16.86 7.21
C PHE A 42 -10.81 -17.69 6.54
N VAL A 43 -11.06 -17.40 5.27
CA VAL A 43 -11.90 -18.21 4.42
C VAL A 43 -10.96 -19.10 3.62
N GLU A 44 -10.81 -20.35 4.04
CA GLU A 44 -10.24 -21.40 3.19
C GLU A 44 -11.25 -21.67 2.07
N LYS A 45 -11.27 -20.83 1.05
CA LYS A 45 -11.81 -21.25 -0.23
C LYS A 45 -10.72 -22.05 -0.92
N GLU A 46 -11.07 -23.25 -1.37
CA GLU A 46 -10.36 -23.94 -2.44
C GLU A 46 -10.51 -23.10 -3.73
N SER A 47 -9.86 -21.93 -3.76
CA SER A 47 -9.88 -21.04 -4.90
C SER A 47 -9.06 -21.71 -6.00
N LYS A 48 -9.73 -22.04 -7.11
CA LYS A 48 -9.15 -22.56 -8.35
C LYS A 48 -8.05 -21.62 -8.85
N CYS A 49 -6.79 -21.78 -8.41
CA CYS A 49 -5.63 -21.02 -8.90
C CYS A 49 -5.98 -19.58 -9.35
N ASP A 50 -6.69 -18.82 -8.50
CA ASP A 50 -6.93 -17.42 -8.81
C ASP A 50 -5.55 -16.79 -8.82
N LEU A 51 -5.21 -16.20 -9.96
CA LEU A 51 -3.90 -15.62 -10.26
C LEU A 51 -3.52 -14.73 -9.06
N PHE A 52 -2.47 -15.11 -8.34
CA PHE A 52 -2.04 -14.39 -7.15
C PHE A 52 -1.74 -12.91 -7.50
N ASP A 53 -2.66 -12.01 -7.14
CA ASP A 53 -2.50 -10.59 -7.44
C ASP A 53 -1.48 -9.96 -6.51
N SER A 54 -0.26 -9.82 -7.03
CA SER A 54 0.87 -9.25 -6.31
C SER A 54 0.71 -7.74 -6.06
N TRP A 55 -0.04 -7.02 -6.90
CA TRP A 55 -0.33 -5.60 -6.68
C TRP A 55 -1.33 -5.45 -5.53
N ARG A 56 -2.37 -6.28 -5.49
CA ARG A 56 -3.29 -6.31 -4.35
C ARG A 56 -2.57 -6.67 -3.05
N LEU A 57 -1.69 -7.67 -3.07
CA LEU A 57 -0.87 -8.01 -1.89
C LEU A 57 -0.03 -6.81 -1.41
N ARG A 58 0.61 -6.06 -2.33
CA ARG A 58 1.35 -4.84 -1.98
C ARG A 58 0.42 -3.83 -1.32
N ASP A 59 -0.72 -3.53 -1.92
CA ASP A 59 -1.61 -2.49 -1.43
C ASP A 59 -2.19 -2.87 -0.05
N ASP A 60 -2.53 -4.15 0.14
CA ASP A 60 -2.93 -4.70 1.43
C ASP A 60 -1.80 -4.57 2.46
N PHE A 61 -0.57 -4.97 2.12
CA PHE A 61 0.58 -4.83 3.02
C PHE A 61 0.82 -3.38 3.43
N LEU A 62 0.78 -2.45 2.48
CA LEU A 62 1.04 -1.03 2.71
C LEU A 62 -0.11 -0.33 3.45
N GLY A 63 -1.33 -0.87 3.41
CA GLY A 63 -2.48 -0.37 4.16
C GLY A 63 -2.72 -1.09 5.49
N TRP A 64 -1.98 -2.17 5.77
CA TRP A 64 -2.23 -3.03 6.93
C TRP A 64 -1.98 -2.32 8.26
N SER A 65 -2.77 -2.69 9.26
CA SER A 65 -2.62 -2.27 10.65
C SER A 65 -1.27 -2.73 11.21
N ILE A 66 -0.52 -1.83 11.85
CA ILE A 66 0.77 -2.19 12.48
C ILE A 66 0.49 -3.02 13.75
N GLU A 67 -0.64 -2.80 14.40
CA GLU A 67 -1.09 -3.52 15.58
C GLU A 67 -1.43 -4.99 15.25
N ASP A 68 -1.97 -5.25 14.04
CA ASP A 68 -2.39 -6.58 13.57
C ASP A 68 -1.40 -7.19 12.57
N TRP A 69 -0.10 -6.89 12.71
CA TRP A 69 0.93 -7.29 11.76
C TRP A 69 1.06 -8.81 11.58
N GLN A 70 0.81 -9.59 12.64
CA GLN A 70 0.86 -11.06 12.57
C GLN A 70 -0.20 -11.63 11.64
N ALA A 71 -1.40 -11.04 11.65
CA ALA A 71 -2.52 -11.43 10.79
C ALA A 71 -2.15 -11.35 9.31
N PHE A 72 -1.36 -10.34 8.94
CA PHE A 72 -0.86 -10.19 7.59
C PHE A 72 -0.03 -11.41 7.18
N PHE A 73 0.87 -11.91 8.03
CA PHE A 73 1.73 -13.05 7.66
C PHE A 73 0.96 -14.36 7.53
N TYR A 74 -0.06 -14.57 8.36
CA TYR A 74 -0.97 -15.71 8.18
C TYR A 74 -1.72 -15.64 6.84
N MET A 75 -2.15 -14.45 6.43
CA MET A 75 -2.86 -14.24 5.16
C MET A 75 -1.93 -14.33 3.94
N ALA A 76 -0.80 -13.63 4.01
CA ALA A 76 0.14 -13.50 2.93
C ALA A 76 0.80 -14.84 2.66
N GLY A 77 1.24 -15.54 3.71
CA GLY A 77 1.98 -16.80 3.69
C GLY A 77 3.48 -16.59 3.95
N LYS A 78 4.33 -17.42 3.33
CA LYS A 78 5.79 -17.35 3.43
C LYS A 78 6.35 -15.94 3.19
N TRP A 79 7.10 -15.45 4.17
CA TRP A 79 7.83 -14.19 4.12
C TRP A 79 9.33 -14.42 4.33
N SER A 80 10.18 -14.00 3.39
CA SER A 80 11.63 -14.04 3.57
C SER A 80 12.13 -12.75 4.20
N GLY A 81 12.04 -12.64 5.52
CA GLY A 81 12.71 -11.63 6.32
C GLY A 81 13.96 -12.26 6.93
N VAL A 82 14.99 -11.47 7.19
CA VAL A 82 16.17 -11.97 7.91
C VAL A 82 15.74 -12.25 9.36
N GLY A 83 15.37 -13.49 9.70
CA GLY A 83 14.98 -13.91 11.05
C GLY A 83 13.49 -13.77 11.39
N TYR A 84 13.17 -13.80 12.70
CA TYR A 84 11.84 -13.53 13.22
C TYR A 84 11.48 -12.06 13.00
N ILE A 85 10.35 -11.79 12.35
CA ILE A 85 9.89 -10.43 12.09
C ILE A 85 9.27 -9.88 13.36
N THR A 86 9.70 -8.68 13.77
CA THR A 86 9.05 -7.92 14.83
C THR A 86 8.01 -6.96 14.28
N GLN A 87 7.15 -6.40 15.15
CA GLN A 87 6.24 -5.32 14.79
C GLN A 87 7.00 -4.10 14.23
N SER A 88 8.15 -3.77 14.82
CA SER A 88 9.04 -2.70 14.35
C SER A 88 9.56 -3.00 12.94
N ASP A 89 9.96 -4.24 12.68
CA ASP A 89 10.41 -4.65 11.36
C ASP A 89 9.33 -4.53 10.30
N PHE A 90 8.09 -4.89 10.65
CA PHE A 90 6.92 -4.75 9.78
C PHE A 90 6.68 -3.28 9.43
N ALA A 91 6.67 -2.40 10.43
CA ALA A 91 6.49 -0.97 10.25
C ALA A 91 7.63 -0.34 9.41
N GLU A 92 8.88 -0.74 9.66
CA GLU A 92 10.03 -0.27 8.88
C GLU A 92 9.93 -0.72 7.42
N TRP A 93 9.51 -1.97 7.15
CA TRP A 93 9.27 -2.44 5.79
C TRP A 93 8.13 -1.68 5.11
N GLN A 94 7.00 -1.45 5.79
CA GLN A 94 5.92 -0.61 5.25
C GLN A 94 6.44 0.77 4.87
N GLN A 95 7.16 1.44 5.77
CA GLN A 95 7.65 2.79 5.50
C GLN A 95 8.67 2.81 4.36
N LEU A 96 9.65 1.90 4.36
CA LEU A 96 10.64 1.79 3.28
C LEU A 96 9.97 1.61 1.91
N LEU A 97 8.97 0.73 1.83
CA LEU A 97 8.29 0.43 0.57
C LEU A 97 7.35 1.57 0.13
N ARG A 98 6.78 2.33 1.06
CA ARG A 98 6.07 3.58 0.76
C ARG A 98 7.02 4.62 0.15
N GLU A 99 8.19 4.83 0.75
CA GLU A 99 9.21 5.74 0.23
C GLU A 99 9.69 5.29 -1.17
N ALA A 100 9.89 3.99 -1.36
CA ALA A 100 10.32 3.43 -2.64
C ALA A 100 9.33 3.71 -3.78
N LEU A 101 8.02 3.71 -3.51
CA LEU A 101 6.99 4.00 -4.52
C LEU A 101 7.00 5.45 -4.99
N VAL A 102 7.34 6.39 -4.11
CA VAL A 102 7.32 7.83 -4.42
C VAL A 102 8.67 8.35 -4.91
N HIS A 103 9.76 7.66 -4.59
CA HIS A 103 11.10 8.00 -5.05
C HIS A 103 11.48 7.28 -6.36
N PRO A 104 12.20 7.95 -7.30
CA PRO A 104 12.74 7.30 -8.48
C PRO A 104 13.69 6.14 -8.10
N ALA A 105 13.66 5.04 -8.86
CA ALA A 105 14.47 3.85 -8.56
C ALA A 105 15.98 4.12 -8.50
N LYS A 106 16.48 5.08 -9.28
CA LYS A 106 17.89 5.53 -9.22
C LYS A 106 18.31 6.05 -7.84
N ASP A 107 17.37 6.53 -7.04
CA ASP A 107 17.61 7.17 -5.76
C ASP A 107 17.36 6.21 -4.59
N TRP A 108 16.87 4.98 -4.81
CA TRP A 108 16.55 4.03 -3.72
C TRP A 108 17.73 3.71 -2.81
N LYS A 109 18.96 3.69 -3.33
CA LYS A 109 20.16 3.48 -2.50
C LYS A 109 20.34 4.56 -1.43
N SER A 110 19.84 5.78 -1.68
CA SER A 110 19.89 6.87 -0.70
C SER A 110 18.99 6.64 0.51
N LEU A 111 17.98 5.76 0.40
CA LEU A 111 17.10 5.36 1.51
C LEU A 111 17.89 4.65 2.63
N ALA A 112 19.09 4.14 2.36
CA ALA A 112 19.97 3.57 3.38
C ALA A 112 20.42 4.58 4.45
N ARG A 113 20.16 5.89 4.25
CA ARG A 113 20.34 6.92 5.29
C ARG A 113 19.29 6.85 6.40
N GLN A 114 18.12 6.25 6.13
CA GLN A 114 16.97 6.23 7.03
C GLN A 114 16.53 4.81 7.40
N PHE A 115 16.87 3.82 6.59
CA PHE A 115 16.44 2.43 6.77
C PHE A 115 17.64 1.48 6.82
N ALA A 116 17.44 0.31 7.42
CA ALA A 116 18.47 -0.72 7.51
C ALA A 116 19.03 -1.08 6.12
N LEU A 117 20.37 -1.07 6.00
CA LEU A 117 21.08 -1.32 4.74
C LEU A 117 20.67 -2.65 4.07
N GLN A 118 20.42 -3.68 4.87
CA GLN A 118 19.98 -5.00 4.38
C GLN A 118 18.62 -4.92 3.68
N LYS A 119 17.66 -4.13 4.22
CA LYS A 119 16.33 -3.95 3.64
C LYS A 119 16.40 -3.16 2.33
N VAL A 120 17.20 -2.09 2.31
CA VAL A 120 17.44 -1.27 1.11
C VAL A 120 18.15 -2.06 0.02
N SER A 121 19.15 -2.88 0.40
CA SER A 121 19.85 -3.77 -0.53
C SER A 121 18.92 -4.82 -1.14
N ARG A 122 17.95 -5.32 -0.37
CA ARG A 122 16.93 -6.23 -0.87
C ARG A 122 15.96 -5.54 -1.84
N LEU A 123 15.52 -4.31 -1.54
CA LEU A 123 14.68 -3.50 -2.43
C LEU A 123 15.36 -3.14 -3.75
N ALA A 124 16.62 -2.69 -3.69
CA ALA A 124 17.39 -2.27 -4.87
C ALA A 124 18.14 -3.43 -5.54
N GLY A 125 18.02 -4.64 -5.00
CA GLY A 125 18.67 -5.84 -5.50
C GLY A 125 18.10 -6.28 -6.85
N PRO A 126 18.88 -7.06 -7.63
CA PRO A 126 18.46 -7.52 -8.94
C PRO A 126 17.23 -8.45 -8.85
N MET A 127 16.25 -8.20 -9.72
CA MET A 127 15.10 -9.07 -9.90
C MET A 127 15.51 -10.29 -10.72
N ARG A 128 15.14 -11.50 -10.29
CA ARG A 128 15.36 -12.72 -11.06
C ARG A 128 14.28 -12.83 -12.15
N ILE A 129 14.71 -12.61 -13.40
CA ILE A 129 13.88 -12.74 -14.59
C ILE A 129 14.32 -14.01 -15.33
N LEU A 130 13.37 -14.89 -15.59
CA LEU A 130 13.52 -16.02 -16.50
C LEU A 130 12.87 -15.68 -17.83
N PHE A 131 13.47 -16.12 -18.92
CA PHE A 131 12.85 -16.03 -20.24
C PHE A 131 12.20 -17.36 -20.57
N ASP A 132 11.00 -17.30 -21.09
CA ASP A 132 10.24 -18.47 -21.51
C ASP A 132 9.42 -18.14 -22.76
N TRP A 133 8.80 -19.15 -23.34
CA TRP A 133 7.95 -19.03 -24.52
C TRP A 133 6.52 -19.38 -24.17
N GLN A 134 5.58 -18.49 -24.52
CA GLN A 134 4.15 -18.79 -24.48
C GLN A 134 3.66 -18.93 -25.91
N GLY A 135 3.72 -20.16 -26.44
CA GLY A 135 3.61 -20.40 -27.87
C GLY A 135 4.80 -19.74 -28.58
N ASP A 136 4.52 -18.92 -29.60
CA ASP A 136 5.55 -18.21 -30.38
C ASP A 136 5.95 -16.85 -29.79
N VAL A 137 5.39 -16.46 -28.64
CA VAL A 137 5.66 -15.16 -27.99
C VAL A 137 6.67 -15.34 -26.86
N PRO A 138 7.86 -14.73 -26.94
CA PRO A 138 8.79 -14.73 -25.82
C PRO A 138 8.23 -13.88 -24.67
N ILE A 139 8.32 -14.40 -23.45
CA ILE A 139 7.82 -13.77 -22.23
C ILE A 139 8.90 -13.72 -21.15
N ALA A 140 8.87 -12.66 -20.35
CA ALA A 140 9.73 -12.50 -19.18
C ALA A 140 8.95 -12.89 -17.92
N LYS A 141 9.40 -13.93 -17.23
CA LYS A 141 8.81 -14.47 -16.01
C LYS A 141 9.61 -14.00 -14.80
N VAL A 142 8.98 -13.27 -13.89
CA VAL A 142 9.57 -12.91 -12.61
C VAL A 142 9.15 -13.95 -11.58
N VAL A 143 10.13 -14.59 -10.98
CA VAL A 143 9.91 -15.68 -10.05
C VAL A 143 9.74 -15.14 -8.64
N LEU A 144 8.57 -15.39 -8.03
CA LEU A 144 8.22 -14.89 -6.69
C LEU A 144 8.28 -16.02 -5.66
N THR A 145 9.27 -15.96 -4.77
CA THR A 145 9.55 -17.00 -3.77
C THR A 145 8.78 -16.84 -2.45
N ASP A 146 8.29 -15.64 -2.17
CA ASP A 146 7.69 -15.22 -0.90
C ASP A 146 6.97 -13.86 -1.06
N SER A 147 6.21 -13.43 -0.05
CA SER A 147 5.38 -12.21 -0.12
C SER A 147 6.21 -10.96 -0.29
N LEU A 148 7.32 -10.85 0.44
CA LEU A 148 8.18 -9.68 0.37
C LEU A 148 8.74 -9.51 -1.05
N THR A 149 9.19 -10.61 -1.65
CA THR A 149 9.70 -10.62 -3.02
C THR A 149 8.61 -10.27 -4.02
N ALA A 150 7.37 -10.76 -3.83
CA ALA A 150 6.21 -10.36 -4.64
C ALA A 150 5.96 -8.85 -4.56
N ILE A 151 5.95 -8.29 -3.35
CA ILE A 151 5.73 -6.86 -3.10
C ILE A 151 6.84 -6.02 -3.73
N ILE A 152 8.12 -6.35 -3.46
CA ILE A 152 9.27 -5.64 -4.04
C ILE A 152 9.23 -5.71 -5.58
N ALA A 153 8.92 -6.89 -6.14
CA ALA A 153 8.84 -7.05 -7.58
C ALA A 153 7.79 -6.13 -8.21
N THR A 154 6.62 -5.95 -7.58
CA THR A 154 5.61 -5.01 -8.11
C THR A 154 6.10 -3.57 -8.15
N ILE A 155 6.83 -3.13 -7.12
CA ILE A 155 7.41 -1.78 -7.05
C ILE A 155 8.47 -1.60 -8.12
N GLN A 156 9.35 -2.59 -8.29
CA GLN A 156 10.38 -2.60 -9.33
C GLN A 156 9.77 -2.60 -10.74
N VAL A 157 8.74 -3.41 -10.99
CA VAL A 157 8.02 -3.42 -12.27
C VAL A 157 7.34 -2.07 -12.54
N ASP A 158 6.70 -1.48 -11.54
CA ASP A 158 6.06 -0.17 -11.70
C ASP A 158 7.09 0.94 -11.96
N ALA A 159 8.26 0.89 -11.30
CA ALA A 159 9.36 1.80 -11.58
C ALA A 159 9.91 1.62 -13.01
N LEU A 160 10.06 0.38 -13.49
CA LEU A 160 10.46 0.10 -14.88
C LEU A 160 9.44 0.62 -15.91
N ARG A 161 8.15 0.60 -15.56
CA ARG A 161 7.06 1.18 -16.37
C ARG A 161 7.00 2.70 -16.29
N GLY A 162 7.85 3.35 -15.49
CA GLY A 162 7.82 4.79 -15.25
C GLY A 162 6.54 5.25 -14.53
N ALA A 163 5.87 4.36 -13.80
CA ALA A 163 4.70 4.71 -13.01
C ALA A 163 5.11 5.70 -11.91
N LYS A 164 4.25 6.68 -11.66
CA LYS A 164 4.46 7.69 -10.63
C LYS A 164 3.40 7.50 -9.55
N PHE A 165 3.81 7.62 -8.29
CA PHE A 165 2.93 7.51 -7.13
C PHE A 165 2.95 8.79 -6.31
N ARG A 166 1.90 9.01 -5.52
CA ARG A 166 1.81 10.08 -4.53
C ARG A 166 1.21 9.54 -3.24
N VAL A 167 1.61 10.16 -2.13
CA VAL A 167 0.93 10.01 -0.85
C VAL A 167 -0.36 10.85 -0.87
N CYS A 168 -1.42 10.34 -0.25
CA CYS A 168 -2.66 11.09 -0.10
C CYS A 168 -2.42 12.38 0.70
N ALA A 169 -2.93 13.51 0.22
CA ALA A 169 -2.79 14.80 0.90
C ALA A 169 -3.60 14.89 2.22
N ARG A 170 -4.46 13.92 2.51
CA ARG A 170 -5.17 13.83 3.78
C ARG A 170 -4.20 13.32 4.86
N HIS A 171 -3.94 14.15 5.87
CA HIS A 171 -2.95 13.87 6.93
C HIS A 171 -3.20 12.59 7.74
N ASP A 172 -4.46 12.21 7.95
CA ASP A 172 -4.88 11.01 8.69
C ASP A 172 -5.13 9.79 7.76
N CYS A 173 -4.78 9.89 6.48
CA CYS A 173 -4.89 8.76 5.56
C CYS A 173 -3.72 7.78 5.76
N LYS A 174 -4.04 6.53 6.12
CA LYS A 174 -3.08 5.42 6.22
C LYS A 174 -3.00 4.55 4.96
N SER A 175 -3.72 4.91 3.90
CA SER A 175 -3.74 4.16 2.65
C SER A 175 -2.36 4.17 1.97
N ALA A 176 -2.09 3.13 1.18
CA ALA A 176 -0.89 3.06 0.35
C ALA A 176 -0.78 4.27 -0.60
N PRO A 177 0.45 4.66 -1.00
CA PRO A 177 0.64 5.62 -2.08
C PRO A 177 -0.14 5.19 -3.33
N PHE A 178 -0.86 6.12 -3.93
CA PHE A 178 -1.72 5.84 -5.08
C PHE A 178 -1.01 6.24 -6.38
N ARG A 179 -1.30 5.48 -7.44
CA ARG A 179 -0.76 5.76 -8.78
C ARG A 179 -1.37 7.05 -9.34
N ILE A 180 -0.53 7.91 -9.91
CA ILE A 180 -0.96 9.14 -10.56
C ILE A 180 -1.46 8.80 -11.97
N GLU A 181 -2.78 8.81 -12.14
CA GLU A 181 -3.42 8.75 -13.45
C GLU A 181 -3.60 10.15 -14.05
N ALA A 182 -4.00 11.11 -13.20
CA ALA A 182 -4.17 12.50 -13.56
C ALA A 182 -3.30 13.41 -12.69
N ARG A 183 -2.65 14.41 -13.31
CA ARG A 183 -1.71 15.32 -12.63
C ARG A 183 -2.32 16.06 -11.43
N HIS A 184 -3.62 16.33 -11.47
CA HIS A 184 -4.35 17.07 -10.43
C HIS A 184 -4.86 16.18 -9.28
N LYS A 185 -4.78 14.85 -9.39
CA LYS A 185 -5.21 13.94 -8.33
C LYS A 185 -4.22 14.03 -7.15
N ILE A 186 -4.71 14.50 -6.01
CA ILE A 186 -3.95 14.66 -4.75
C ILE A 186 -4.48 13.79 -3.61
N TYR A 187 -5.63 13.14 -3.80
CA TYR A 187 -6.22 12.20 -2.85
C TYR A 187 -6.29 10.80 -3.47
N CYS A 188 -6.19 9.75 -2.66
CA CYS A 188 -6.25 8.36 -3.15
C CYS A 188 -7.62 8.03 -3.75
N ASP A 189 -8.69 8.54 -3.15
CA ASP A 189 -10.09 8.31 -3.54
C ASP A 189 -10.95 9.58 -3.37
N SER A 190 -12.21 9.48 -3.83
CA SER A 190 -13.19 10.56 -3.72
C SER A 190 -13.61 10.83 -2.27
N ASP A 191 -13.59 9.82 -1.41
CA ASP A 191 -14.02 9.96 -0.01
C ASP A 191 -13.04 10.82 0.79
N CYS A 192 -11.74 10.63 0.58
CA CYS A 192 -10.67 11.45 1.13
C CYS A 192 -10.80 12.91 0.67
N ALA A 193 -11.11 13.12 -0.62
CA ALA A 193 -11.34 14.46 -1.16
C ALA A 193 -12.56 15.12 -0.52
N HIS A 194 -13.68 14.38 -0.42
CA HIS A 194 -14.91 14.86 0.19
C HIS A 194 -14.73 15.21 1.67
N LEU A 195 -14.09 14.33 2.44
CA LEU A 195 -13.83 14.56 3.87
C LEU A 195 -13.00 15.81 4.11
N VAL A 196 -11.95 16.04 3.32
CA VAL A 196 -11.13 17.26 3.43
C VAL A 196 -11.93 18.50 3.03
N ALA A 197 -12.76 18.42 1.98
CA ALA A 197 -13.65 19.52 1.59
C ALA A 197 -14.65 19.88 2.72
N VAL A 198 -15.24 18.88 3.38
CA VAL A 198 -16.14 19.08 4.52
C VAL A 198 -15.42 19.69 5.72
N ARG A 199 -14.21 19.21 6.06
CA ARG A 199 -13.38 19.80 7.13
C ARG A 199 -13.07 21.27 6.86
N ASN A 200 -12.60 21.58 5.66
CA ASN A 200 -12.31 22.96 5.24
C ASN A 200 -13.55 23.85 5.28
N SER A 201 -14.72 23.33 4.90
CA SER A 201 -15.98 24.09 4.97
C SER A 201 -16.37 24.41 6.42
N ARG A 202 -16.19 23.46 7.35
CA ARG A 202 -16.48 23.66 8.77
C ARG A 202 -15.51 24.65 9.41
N GLU A 203 -14.22 24.56 9.08
CA GLU A 203 -13.21 25.52 9.54
C GLU A 203 -13.51 26.95 9.05
N ARG A 204 -13.91 27.11 7.79
CA ARG A 204 -14.33 28.41 7.25
C ARG A 204 -15.56 28.96 7.96
N ALA A 205 -16.56 28.12 8.23
CA ALA A 205 -17.75 28.52 8.97
C ALA A 205 -17.39 28.97 10.40
N ALA A 206 -16.56 28.19 11.11
CA ALA A 206 -16.10 28.51 12.46
C ALA A 206 -15.29 29.83 12.49
N ASN A 207 -14.45 30.08 11.49
CA ASN A 207 -13.64 31.29 11.38
C ASN A 207 -14.44 32.54 10.92
N ALA A 208 -15.63 32.36 10.33
CA ALA A 208 -16.50 33.47 9.91
C ALA A 208 -17.38 34.02 11.05
N GLU A 209 -17.63 33.23 12.11
CA GLU A 209 -18.50 33.61 13.22
C GLU A 209 -17.95 34.60 14.28
N PRO A 210 -16.63 34.90 14.44
CA PRO A 210 -16.19 35.83 15.49
C PRO A 210 -16.34 37.34 15.14
N SER A 211 -16.33 37.76 13.86
CA SER A 211 -16.30 39.21 13.53
C SER A 211 -17.68 39.86 13.38
N SER A 212 -18.74 39.09 13.11
CA SER A 212 -20.07 39.65 12.83
C SER A 212 -20.92 39.95 14.07
N ARG A 213 -20.58 39.40 15.24
CA ARG A 213 -21.29 39.69 16.51
C ARG A 213 -20.78 40.97 17.20
N VAL A 214 -19.52 41.36 17.01
CA VAL A 214 -18.96 42.58 17.64
C VAL A 214 -19.48 43.86 16.97
N MET A 215 -19.64 43.88 15.63
CA MET A 215 -20.20 45.05 14.93
C MET A 215 -21.71 45.28 15.15
N LYS A 216 -22.48 44.23 15.48
CA LYS A 216 -23.93 44.38 15.74
C LYS A 216 -24.26 44.87 17.15
N SER A 217 -23.33 44.75 18.10
CA SER A 217 -23.52 45.24 19.48
C SER A 217 -23.29 46.75 19.61
N GLN A 218 -22.34 47.33 18.86
CA GLN A 218 -22.05 48.77 18.93
C GLN A 218 -23.11 49.65 18.27
N LYS A 219 -23.81 49.14 17.24
CA LYS A 219 -24.87 49.90 16.53
C LYS A 219 -26.19 50.01 17.29
N ARG A 220 -26.37 49.27 18.39
CA ARG A 220 -27.61 49.25 19.20
C ARG A 220 -27.55 50.14 20.44
N LYS A 221 -26.39 50.74 20.75
CA LYS A 221 -26.18 51.67 21.88
C LYS A 221 -26.17 53.17 21.48
N GLN A 222 -26.43 53.50 20.22
CA GLN A 222 -26.45 54.88 19.70
C GLN A 222 -27.84 55.32 19.17
N ARG A 223 -28.91 54.64 19.59
CA ARG A 223 -30.29 55.07 19.33
C ARG A 223 -31.04 55.23 20.63
#